data_AF-A0A3C1GJH2-F1
#
_entry.id   AF-A0A3C1GJH2-F1
#
_cell.length_a   1.000
_cell.length_b   1.000
_cell.length_c   1.000
_cell.angle_alpha   90.00
_cell.angle_beta   90.00
_cell.angle_gamma   90.00
#
_symmetry.space_group_name_H-M   'P 1'
#
loop_
_entity.id
_entity.type
_entity.pdbx_description
1 polymer ?
#
loop_
_entity_poly.entity_id
_entity_poly.type
_entity_poly.pdbx_seq_one_letter_code
_entity_poly.pdbx_strand_id
1 'polypeptide(L)'
;MRPRSLTLLLPAVLATALLVGGCSSVGSYVADLFKPRPQPLLPAADLYQVGETEMNKKRYEDARTHFRKIVERHPQSSYAARARFLMGETYYREAEWDKAVKELEGFL
;
A
#
# COMPACT_ATOMS: atom_id res chain seq x y z
N MET A 1 -2.13 27.23 25.82
CA MET A 1 -1.16 28.17 25.22
C MET A 1 -0.56 27.52 23.97
N ARG A 2 -0.96 27.93 22.76
CA ARG A 2 -0.43 27.42 21.48
C ARG A 2 0.71 28.36 21.02
N PRO A 3 1.90 27.87 20.63
CA PRO A 3 3.01 28.73 20.25
C PRO A 3 2.70 29.41 18.91
N ARG A 4 2.56 30.74 18.93
CA ARG A 4 2.22 31.61 17.79
C ARG A 4 3.35 31.80 16.76
N SER A 5 4.51 31.18 16.98
CA SER A 5 5.74 31.40 16.20
C SER A 5 5.92 30.45 15.01
N LEU A 6 5.14 29.37 14.90
CA LEU A 6 5.33 28.35 13.85
C LEU A 6 4.62 28.68 12.52
N THR A 7 3.61 29.55 12.53
CA THR A 7 2.78 29.90 11.36
C THR A 7 3.41 30.93 10.43
N LEU A 8 4.45 31.64 10.87
CA LEU A 8 5.12 32.70 10.08
C LEU A 8 6.24 32.19 9.16
N LEU A 9 6.74 30.97 9.39
CA LEU A 9 7.84 30.39 8.60
C LEU A 9 7.38 29.63 7.35
N LEU A 10 6.12 29.15 7.34
CA LEU A 10 5.53 28.42 6.20
C LEU A 10 5.53 29.19 4.87
N PRO A 11 5.12 30.48 4.80
CA PRO A 11 5.15 31.21 3.52
C PRO A 11 6.58 31.58 3.09
N ALA A 12 7.52 31.75 4.04
CA ALA A 12 8.90 32.08 3.73
C ALA A 12 9.68 30.90 3.13
N VAL A 13 9.39 29.67 3.57
CA VAL A 13 9.98 28.43 3.02
C VAL A 13 9.38 28.11 1.63
N LEU A 14 8.09 28.43 1.41
CA LEU A 14 7.46 28.26 0.10
C LEU A 14 8.01 29.25 -0.95
N ALA A 15 8.29 30.49 -0.54
CA ALA A 15 8.78 31.54 -1.43
C ALA A 15 10.25 31.33 -1.87
N THR A 16 11.09 30.76 -1.02
CA THR A 16 12.48 30.43 -1.38
C THR A 16 12.59 29.19 -2.28
N ALA A 17 11.63 28.26 -2.20
CA ALA A 17 11.58 27.10 -3.10
C ALA A 17 11.33 27.48 -4.57
N LEU A 18 10.65 28.60 -4.84
CA LEU A 18 10.36 29.06 -6.20
C LEU A 18 11.58 29.64 -6.92
N LEU A 19 12.58 30.17 -6.20
CA LEU A 19 13.81 30.73 -6.81
C LEU A 19 14.89 29.68 -7.08
N VAL A 20 14.85 28.52 -6.42
CA VAL A 20 15.79 27.40 -6.64
C VAL A 20 15.26 26.40 -7.69
N GLY A 21 14.03 26.59 -8.19
CA GLY A 21 13.37 25.73 -9.19
C GLY A 21 13.95 25.80 -10.62
N GLY A 22 15.17 26.32 -10.80
CA GLY A 22 15.82 26.53 -12.10
C GLY A 22 16.84 25.46 -12.52
N CYS A 23 16.87 24.29 -11.89
CA CYS A 23 17.75 23.19 -12.32
C CYS A 23 16.91 22.00 -12.81
N SER A 24 16.81 21.86 -14.13
CA SER A 24 16.27 20.66 -14.82
C SER A 24 16.98 19.35 -14.43
N SER A 25 18.14 19.43 -13.77
CA SER A 25 18.86 18.29 -13.21
C SER A 25 18.25 17.76 -11.89
N VAL A 26 17.56 18.58 -11.09
CA VAL A 26 16.96 18.16 -9.81
C VAL A 26 15.87 17.10 -10.02
N GLY A 27 15.15 17.17 -11.15
CA GLY A 27 14.11 16.20 -11.53
C GLY A 27 14.63 14.76 -11.67
N SER A 28 15.89 14.58 -12.11
CA SER A 28 16.48 13.25 -12.27
C SER A 28 16.85 12.60 -10.93
N TYR A 29 17.38 13.36 -9.98
CA TYR A 29 17.75 12.86 -8.65
C TYR A 29 16.54 12.46 -7.81
N VAL A 30 15.43 13.19 -7.92
CA VAL A 30 14.19 12.82 -7.22
C VAL A 30 13.53 11.58 -7.82
N ALA A 31 13.69 11.32 -9.12
CA ALA A 31 13.11 10.16 -9.78
C ALA A 31 13.73 8.83 -9.28
N ASP A 32 15.04 8.79 -9.08
CA ASP A 32 15.72 7.59 -8.56
C ASP A 32 15.36 7.27 -7.10
N LEU A 33 15.04 8.29 -6.30
CA LEU A 33 14.64 8.11 -4.89
C LEU A 33 13.28 7.40 -4.75
N PHE A 34 12.37 7.59 -5.71
CA PHE A 34 11.02 7.01 -5.68
C PHE A 34 10.89 5.69 -6.48
N LYS A 35 11.98 5.17 -7.05
CA LYS A 35 11.92 3.91 -7.79
C LYS A 35 11.53 2.77 -6.84
N PRO A 36 10.35 2.13 -7.02
CA PRO A 36 9.93 1.05 -6.14
C PRO A 36 10.96 -0.07 -6.20
N ARG A 37 11.50 -0.46 -5.05
CA ARG A 37 12.45 -1.58 -4.99
C ARG A 37 11.77 -2.83 -5.56
N PRO A 38 12.39 -3.52 -6.53
CA PRO A 38 11.84 -4.77 -7.03
C PRO A 38 11.72 -5.73 -5.86
N GLN A 39 10.48 -6.08 -5.52
CA GLN A 39 10.23 -7.02 -4.43
C GLN A 39 10.54 -8.43 -4.94
N PRO A 40 11.30 -9.24 -4.18
CA PRO A 40 11.56 -10.63 -4.54
C PRO A 40 10.24 -11.39 -4.83
N LEU A 41 10.27 -12.29 -5.80
CA LEU A 41 9.14 -13.15 -6.10
C LEU A 41 9.08 -14.27 -5.05
N LEU A 42 8.36 -14.02 -3.95
CA LEU A 42 8.13 -15.04 -2.92
C LEU A 42 7.18 -16.13 -3.47
N PRO A 43 7.38 -17.40 -3.07
CA PRO A 43 6.41 -18.46 -3.29
C PRO A 43 5.01 -18.09 -2.77
N ALA A 44 3.97 -18.62 -3.40
CA ALA A 44 2.59 -18.38 -2.99
C ALA A 44 2.32 -18.77 -1.52
N ALA A 45 2.91 -19.88 -1.05
CA ALA A 45 2.77 -20.36 0.32
C ALA A 45 3.32 -19.36 1.35
N ASP A 46 4.49 -18.77 1.10
CA ASP A 46 5.11 -17.79 2.00
C ASP A 46 4.29 -16.51 2.06
N LEU A 47 3.83 -16.01 0.89
CA LEU A 47 2.93 -14.87 0.82
C LEU A 47 1.63 -15.12 1.59
N TYR A 48 1.10 -16.34 1.51
CA TYR A 48 -0.12 -16.74 2.22
C TYR A 48 0.10 -16.71 3.73
N GLN A 49 1.19 -17.32 4.21
CA GLN A 49 1.52 -17.36 5.63
C GLN A 49 1.78 -15.96 6.21
N VAL A 50 2.44 -15.07 5.46
CA VAL A 50 2.62 -13.67 5.86
C VAL A 50 1.26 -12.96 5.93
N GLY A 51 0.40 -13.15 4.92
CA GLY A 51 -0.96 -12.59 4.93
C GLY A 51 -1.77 -13.03 6.16
N GLU A 52 -1.76 -14.32 6.50
CA GLU A 52 -2.43 -14.83 7.69
C GLU A 52 -1.83 -14.28 9.00
N THR A 53 -0.52 -14.11 9.04
CA THR A 53 0.16 -13.49 10.18
C THR A 53 -0.31 -12.04 10.37
N GLU A 54 -0.45 -11.28 9.30
CA GLU A 54 -0.95 -9.90 9.38
C GLU A 54 -2.45 -9.85 9.70
N MET A 55 -3.26 -10.83 9.26
CA MET A 55 -4.66 -11.00 9.71
C MET A 55 -4.73 -11.17 11.23
N ASN A 56 -3.88 -12.04 11.79
CA ASN A 56 -3.82 -12.28 13.24
C ASN A 56 -3.40 -11.04 14.02
N LYS A 57 -2.56 -10.18 13.43
CA LYS A 57 -2.18 -8.87 13.98
C LYS A 57 -3.24 -7.78 13.75
N LYS A 58 -4.38 -8.11 13.12
CA LYS A 58 -5.44 -7.17 12.71
C LYS A 58 -4.97 -6.08 11.74
N ARG A 59 -3.88 -6.33 11.01
CA ARG A 59 -3.32 -5.46 9.97
C ARG A 59 -3.90 -5.87 8.63
N TYR A 60 -5.17 -5.57 8.45
CA TYR A 60 -5.97 -6.08 7.33
C TYR A 60 -5.52 -5.54 5.98
N GLU A 61 -5.07 -4.29 5.90
CA GLU A 61 -4.49 -3.71 4.69
C GLU A 61 -3.19 -4.41 4.26
N ASP A 62 -2.28 -4.67 5.20
CA ASP A 62 -1.04 -5.40 4.94
C ASP A 62 -1.35 -6.83 4.51
N ALA A 63 -2.29 -7.50 5.19
CA ALA A 63 -2.75 -8.83 4.82
C ALA A 63 -3.29 -8.87 3.38
N ARG A 64 -4.19 -7.94 3.01
CA ARG A 64 -4.67 -7.80 1.62
C ARG A 64 -3.56 -7.66 0.62
N THR A 65 -2.54 -6.87 0.95
CA THR A 65 -1.44 -6.61 0.04
C THR A 65 -0.65 -7.88 -0.24
N HIS A 66 -0.49 -8.78 0.74
CA HIS A 66 0.14 -10.08 0.53
C HIS A 66 -0.76 -11.04 -0.26
N PHE A 67 -2.04 -11.11 0.06
CA PHE A 67 -3.00 -11.95 -0.68
C PHE A 67 -3.15 -11.50 -2.15
N ARG A 68 -3.18 -10.19 -2.41
CA ARG A 68 -3.22 -9.64 -3.76
C ARG A 68 -2.03 -10.09 -4.60
N LYS A 69 -0.82 -10.12 -4.02
CA LYS A 69 0.37 -10.64 -4.71
C LYS A 69 0.22 -12.10 -5.11
N ILE A 70 -0.51 -12.92 -4.36
CA ILE A 70 -0.79 -14.32 -4.74
C ILE A 70 -1.69 -14.35 -5.97
N VAL A 71 -2.77 -13.57 -5.98
CA VAL A 71 -3.70 -13.51 -7.10
C VAL A 71 -3.02 -12.98 -8.37
N GLU A 72 -2.18 -11.94 -8.24
CA GLU A 72 -1.50 -11.31 -9.37
C GLU A 72 -0.32 -12.13 -9.91
N ARG A 73 0.48 -12.74 -9.03
CA ARG A 73 1.75 -13.38 -9.40
C ARG A 73 1.67 -14.90 -9.48
N HIS A 74 0.70 -15.51 -8.78
CA HIS A 74 0.53 -16.95 -8.67
C HIS A 74 -0.93 -17.37 -8.92
N PRO A 75 -1.58 -16.93 -10.02
CA PRO A 75 -3.02 -17.12 -10.24
C PRO A 75 -3.45 -18.58 -10.33
N GLN A 76 -2.54 -19.50 -10.68
CA GLN A 76 -2.79 -20.93 -10.77
C GLN A 76 -2.44 -21.71 -9.49
N SER A 77 -1.93 -21.03 -8.47
CA SER A 77 -1.61 -21.69 -7.20
C SER A 77 -2.88 -22.13 -6.48
N SER A 78 -2.78 -23.20 -5.69
CA SER A 78 -3.86 -23.65 -4.80
C SER A 78 -4.28 -22.57 -3.78
N TYR A 79 -3.40 -21.60 -3.51
CA TYR A 79 -3.65 -20.47 -2.63
C TYR A 79 -4.44 -19.34 -3.28
N ALA A 80 -4.50 -19.24 -4.62
CA ALA A 80 -5.06 -18.07 -5.31
C ALA A 80 -6.54 -17.84 -4.99
N ALA A 81 -7.36 -18.89 -5.07
CA ALA A 81 -8.78 -18.80 -4.76
C ALA A 81 -9.01 -18.40 -3.29
N ARG A 82 -8.26 -19.01 -2.37
CA ARG A 82 -8.35 -18.69 -0.94
C ARG A 82 -7.87 -17.26 -0.64
N ALA A 83 -6.76 -16.84 -1.26
CA ALA A 83 -6.23 -15.49 -1.11
C ALA A 83 -7.24 -14.43 -1.55
N ARG A 84 -7.94 -14.66 -2.67
CA ARG A 84 -8.99 -13.75 -3.14
C ARG A 84 -10.17 -13.65 -2.18
N PHE A 85 -10.63 -14.78 -1.63
CA PHE A 85 -11.63 -14.78 -0.56
C PHE A 85 -11.16 -13.98 0.67
N LEU A 86 -9.92 -14.22 1.11
CA LEU A 86 -9.33 -13.53 2.26
C LEU A 86 -9.17 -12.02 2.02
N MET A 87 -8.95 -11.58 0.78
CA MET A 87 -9.00 -10.15 0.44
C MET A 87 -10.37 -9.54 0.74
N GLY A 88 -11.47 -10.22 0.42
CA GLY A 88 -12.80 -9.77 0.83
C GLY A 88 -13.00 -9.79 2.35
N GLU A 89 -12.54 -10.86 3.02
CA GLU A 89 -12.64 -11.01 4.48
C GLU A 89 -11.94 -9.88 5.23
N THR A 90 -10.80 -9.39 4.74
CA THR A 90 -10.10 -8.25 5.36
C THR A 90 -10.95 -6.98 5.39
N TYR A 91 -11.69 -6.66 4.31
CA TYR A 91 -12.58 -5.51 4.25
C TYR A 91 -13.76 -5.69 5.19
N TYR A 92 -14.30 -6.91 5.24
CA TYR A 92 -15.33 -7.29 6.20
C TYR A 92 -14.86 -7.05 7.65
N ARG A 93 -13.63 -7.44 7.99
CA ARG A 93 -13.06 -7.24 9.33
C ARG A 93 -12.75 -5.78 9.68
N GLU A 94 -12.61 -4.92 8.68
CA GLU A 94 -12.49 -3.46 8.82
C GLU A 94 -13.85 -2.75 8.87
N ALA A 95 -14.97 -3.48 8.81
CA ALA A 95 -16.32 -2.93 8.68
C ALA A 95 -16.52 -2.08 7.39
N GLU A 96 -15.70 -2.33 6.37
CA GLU A 96 -15.77 -1.73 5.04
C GLU A 96 -16.68 -2.58 4.15
N TRP A 97 -17.95 -2.67 4.52
CA TRP A 97 -18.91 -3.64 3.96
C TRP A 97 -19.09 -3.50 2.44
N ASP A 98 -19.17 -2.26 1.94
CA ASP A 98 -19.32 -2.00 0.50
C ASP A 98 -18.15 -2.56 -0.31
N LYS A 99 -16.93 -2.41 0.22
CA LYS A 99 -15.71 -2.95 -0.41
C LYS A 99 -15.67 -4.47 -0.29
N ALA A 100 -16.09 -5.02 0.85
CA ALA A 100 -16.14 -6.46 1.06
C ALA A 100 -17.11 -7.14 0.07
N VAL A 101 -18.32 -6.61 -0.08
CA VAL A 101 -19.32 -7.10 -1.04
C VAL A 101 -18.76 -7.06 -2.45
N LYS A 102 -18.22 -5.91 -2.88
CA LYS A 102 -17.64 -5.76 -4.22
C LYS A 102 -16.52 -6.78 -4.50
N GLU A 103 -15.65 -7.03 -3.53
CA GLU A 103 -14.54 -7.97 -3.69
C GLU A 103 -15.03 -9.44 -3.72
N LEU A 104 -16.03 -9.77 -2.90
CA LEU A 104 -16.60 -11.13 -2.79
C LEU A 104 -17.58 -11.47 -3.91
N GLU A 105 -18.32 -10.50 -4.45
CA GLU A 105 -19.18 -10.70 -5.63
C GLU A 105 -18.36 -11.05 -6.87
N GLY A 106 -17.15 -10.50 -7.00
CA GLY A 106 -16.24 -10.88 -8.09
C GLY A 106 -15.70 -12.32 -7.99
N PHE A 107 -16.07 -13.07 -6.95
CA PHE A 107 -15.68 -14.45 -6.72
C PHE A 107 -16.83 -15.46 -6.91
N LEU A 108 -18.09 -15.04 -6.75
CA LEU A 108 -19.30 -15.87 -6.94
C LEU A 108 -19.66 -16.02 -8.42
#